data_AF-A0A970NQ05-F1
#
_entry.id   AF-A0A970NQ05-F1
#
_cell.length_a   1.000
_cell.length_b   1.000
_cell.length_c   1.000
_cell.angle_alpha   90.00
_cell.angle_beta   90.00
_cell.angle_gamma   90.00
#
_symmetry.space_group_name_H-M   'P 1'
#
loop_
_entity.id
_entity.type
_entity.pdbx_description
1 polymer ?
#
loop_
_entity_poly.entity_id
_entity_poly.type
_entity_poly.pdbx_seq_one_letter_code
_entity_poly.pdbx_strand_id
1 'polypeptide(L)'
;MKNLNLLLIAFLLMGSVFAQQNTNVAPSDYTPTYLKSEVFANPTRNGECNFLVLRNNFPWGIDVTVSFLQAQGHNVTTANSSEFPSMNFDDFDVIIVESDQNAAFHTAFSANFSKFVNFVQNGGRLQVHAATYGWNSPLVPVDLPGGVSTVVHIEDYNIVIDASHPIVAGVPSPFYGNYASHGYFTNLYPGTLIITAEQSSGKPTTIQYTFGNGTVTATTCTYEWGYVEDQGAGIMFQNNLQYSCDYPTINPPTPVPLSHWALYVGIALMLSFVVIRFRRIF
;
A
#
# COMPACT_ATOMS: atom_id res chain seq x y z
N MET A 1 8.86 -21.49 -71.19
CA MET A 1 8.20 -22.39 -70.23
C MET A 1 9.11 -22.54 -69.03
N LYS A 2 8.55 -22.26 -67.84
CA LYS A 2 8.98 -22.67 -66.49
C LYS A 2 10.32 -22.10 -65.99
N ASN A 3 10.22 -21.09 -65.12
CA ASN A 3 10.61 -21.21 -63.71
C ASN A 3 10.02 -20.05 -62.90
N LEU A 4 8.80 -20.30 -62.45
CA LEU A 4 8.15 -19.70 -61.30
C LEU A 4 8.83 -20.28 -60.04
N ASN A 5 8.89 -19.51 -58.94
CA ASN A 5 9.35 -19.87 -57.58
C ASN A 5 10.79 -19.49 -57.20
N LEU A 6 11.04 -18.18 -57.03
CA LEU A 6 12.06 -17.71 -56.08
C LEU A 6 11.58 -16.43 -55.38
N LEU A 7 10.35 -16.46 -54.87
CA LEU A 7 9.74 -15.33 -54.13
C LEU A 7 8.92 -15.81 -52.93
N LEU A 8 9.49 -16.75 -52.19
CA LEU A 8 9.04 -17.18 -50.86
C LEU A 8 10.28 -17.85 -50.25
N ILE A 9 10.63 -17.54 -48.99
CA ILE A 9 11.94 -17.76 -48.34
C ILE A 9 12.85 -16.51 -48.38
N ALA A 10 12.29 -15.36 -48.02
CA ALA A 10 12.99 -14.43 -47.13
C ALA A 10 12.37 -14.64 -45.74
N PHE A 11 12.85 -15.70 -45.07
CA PHE A 11 12.65 -15.96 -43.65
C PHE A 11 12.80 -14.64 -42.88
N LEU A 12 11.78 -14.18 -42.16
CA LEU A 12 11.57 -14.58 -40.77
C LEU A 12 12.91 -14.74 -40.02
N LEU A 13 13.65 -13.65 -39.84
CA LEU A 13 14.80 -13.59 -38.92
C LEU A 13 15.04 -12.17 -38.38
N MET A 14 14.01 -11.33 -38.35
CA MET A 14 13.92 -10.24 -37.38
C MET A 14 13.07 -10.70 -36.21
N GLY A 15 13.48 -11.83 -35.61
CA GLY A 15 13.16 -12.07 -34.21
C GLY A 15 13.89 -10.97 -33.45
N SER A 16 13.16 -9.99 -32.97
CA SER A 16 13.62 -9.07 -31.95
C SER A 16 14.13 -9.93 -30.79
N VAL A 17 15.44 -10.13 -30.75
CA VAL A 17 16.13 -10.48 -29.51
C VAL A 17 16.02 -9.23 -28.66
N PHE A 18 14.86 -9.04 -28.03
CA PHE A 18 14.86 -8.41 -26.72
C PHE A 18 15.67 -9.38 -25.87
N ALA A 19 16.96 -9.08 -25.69
CA ALA A 19 17.70 -9.66 -24.61
C ALA A 19 16.87 -9.41 -23.37
N GLN A 20 16.40 -10.49 -22.75
CA GLN A 20 15.82 -10.48 -21.42
C GLN A 20 16.94 -9.98 -20.50
N GLN A 21 17.06 -8.66 -20.35
CA GLN A 21 17.93 -8.10 -19.34
C GLN A 21 17.41 -8.63 -18.02
N ASN A 22 18.31 -9.25 -17.23
CA ASN A 22 18.00 -9.70 -15.89
C ASN A 22 17.34 -8.54 -15.15
N THR A 23 16.12 -8.74 -14.67
CA THR A 23 15.31 -7.75 -13.97
C THR A 23 15.90 -7.27 -12.64
N ASN A 24 17.07 -7.80 -12.26
CA ASN A 24 17.65 -7.72 -10.92
C ASN A 24 18.98 -6.94 -10.92
N VAL A 25 19.51 -6.61 -12.09
CA VAL A 25 20.82 -5.94 -12.18
C VAL A 25 20.59 -4.45 -12.36
N ALA A 26 20.83 -3.70 -11.30
CA ALA A 26 20.85 -2.25 -11.40
C ALA A 26 21.89 -1.78 -12.44
N PRO A 27 21.63 -0.69 -13.18
CA PRO A 27 22.59 -0.06 -14.08
C PRO A 27 23.94 0.17 -13.43
N SER A 28 25.02 0.17 -14.23
CA SER A 28 26.40 0.21 -13.73
C SER A 28 26.75 1.47 -12.93
N ASP A 29 25.96 2.53 -13.07
CA ASP A 29 26.09 3.82 -12.39
C ASP A 29 25.16 3.95 -11.17
N TYR A 30 24.35 2.93 -10.85
CA TYR A 30 23.51 2.91 -9.65
C TYR A 30 24.36 2.94 -8.38
N THR A 31 24.09 3.93 -7.53
CA THR A 31 24.81 4.14 -6.26
C THR A 31 23.80 4.26 -5.12
N PRO A 32 23.40 3.14 -4.47
CA PRO A 32 22.46 3.18 -3.37
C PRO A 32 23.11 3.68 -2.09
N THR A 33 22.33 4.43 -1.30
CA THR A 33 22.64 4.65 0.12
C THR A 33 21.71 3.81 0.97
N TYR A 34 22.27 2.93 1.80
CA TYR A 34 21.49 2.16 2.75
C TYR A 34 21.11 3.04 3.94
N LEU A 35 19.82 3.21 4.15
CA LEU A 35 19.31 4.02 5.24
C LEU A 35 19.30 3.18 6.51
N LYS A 36 19.94 3.69 7.54
CA LYS A 36 19.87 3.13 8.88
C LYS A 36 18.53 3.58 9.47
N SER A 37 17.52 2.73 9.45
CA SER A 37 16.32 3.01 10.24
C SER A 37 16.74 3.05 11.70
N GLU A 38 16.21 3.99 12.49
CA GLU A 38 16.22 3.79 13.92
C GLU A 38 15.55 2.44 14.17
N VAL A 39 16.24 1.56 14.90
CA VAL A 39 15.71 0.24 15.23
C VAL A 39 14.42 0.52 16.01
N PHE A 40 13.28 0.44 15.33
CA PHE A 40 12.04 0.25 16.02
C PHE A 40 12.27 -1.05 16.77
N ALA A 41 12.37 -0.94 18.10
CA ALA A 41 12.17 -2.09 18.95
C ALA A 41 10.87 -2.69 18.44
N ASN A 42 10.97 -3.88 17.82
CA ASN A 42 9.81 -4.66 17.41
C ASN A 42 8.86 -4.53 18.59
N PRO A 43 7.72 -3.82 18.48
CA PRO A 43 6.78 -3.81 19.55
C PRO A 43 6.34 -5.26 19.60
N THR A 44 6.93 -6.04 20.50
CA THR A 44 6.55 -7.42 20.75
C THR A 44 5.14 -7.34 21.31
N ARG A 45 4.17 -7.22 20.42
CA ARG A 45 2.82 -7.65 20.72
C ARG A 45 2.86 -9.16 20.54
N ASN A 46 2.92 -9.83 21.68
CA ASN A 46 2.68 -11.26 21.78
C ASN A 46 1.23 -11.51 21.34
N GLY A 47 0.99 -11.75 20.05
CA GLY A 47 -0.34 -12.08 19.54
C GLY A 47 -0.32 -12.38 18.06
N GLU A 48 -0.95 -13.49 17.68
CA GLU A 48 -1.24 -13.83 16.29
C GLU A 48 -2.26 -12.83 15.73
N CYS A 49 -2.04 -12.27 14.53
CA CYS A 49 -3.04 -11.52 13.80
C CYS A 49 -3.79 -12.45 12.84
N ASN A 50 -5.07 -12.17 12.63
CA ASN A 50 -5.88 -12.79 11.59
C ASN A 50 -5.79 -11.97 10.31
N PHE A 51 -5.09 -12.51 9.31
CA PHE A 51 -4.95 -11.92 7.99
C PHE A 51 -5.98 -12.49 7.01
N LEU A 52 -6.54 -11.60 6.20
CA LEU A 52 -7.25 -11.96 4.97
C LEU A 52 -6.42 -11.52 3.76
N VAL A 53 -5.98 -12.46 2.95
CA VAL A 53 -5.26 -12.20 1.69
C VAL A 53 -6.24 -12.37 0.52
N LEU A 54 -6.47 -11.28 -0.21
CA LEU A 54 -7.42 -11.22 -1.31
C LEU A 54 -6.70 -11.31 -2.65
N ARG A 55 -7.05 -12.33 -3.44
CA ARG A 55 -6.49 -12.57 -4.77
C ARG A 55 -7.35 -13.46 -5.65
N ASN A 56 -7.40 -13.17 -6.94
CA ASN A 56 -7.86 -14.07 -8.01
C ASN A 56 -6.68 -14.81 -8.66
N ASN A 57 -5.53 -14.14 -8.77
CA ASN A 57 -4.33 -14.66 -9.41
C ASN A 57 -3.13 -14.43 -8.49
N PHE A 58 -2.11 -15.27 -8.61
CA PHE A 58 -0.81 -14.97 -8.01
C PHE A 58 -0.16 -13.81 -8.78
N PRO A 59 0.27 -12.74 -8.10
CA PRO A 59 0.94 -11.63 -8.75
C PRO A 59 2.18 -12.11 -9.50
N TRP A 60 2.26 -11.89 -10.81
CA TRP A 60 3.34 -12.45 -11.65
C TRP A 60 3.61 -13.96 -11.48
N GLY A 61 2.59 -14.74 -11.07
CA GLY A 61 2.74 -16.17 -10.80
C GLY A 61 3.44 -16.51 -9.48
N ILE A 62 3.63 -15.54 -8.59
CA ILE A 62 4.39 -15.67 -7.34
C ILE A 62 3.43 -15.82 -6.15
N ASP A 63 3.62 -16.87 -5.33
CA ASP A 63 2.84 -17.12 -4.10
C ASP A 63 3.72 -17.01 -2.85
N VAL A 64 3.95 -15.78 -2.38
CA VAL A 64 4.88 -15.49 -1.26
C VAL A 64 4.22 -14.87 -0.02
N THR A 65 3.10 -14.15 -0.17
CA THR A 65 2.45 -13.46 0.96
C THR A 65 1.96 -14.42 2.04
N VAL A 66 1.24 -15.46 1.65
CA VAL A 66 0.65 -16.42 2.59
C VAL A 66 1.74 -17.22 3.30
N SER A 67 2.72 -17.71 2.55
CA SER A 67 3.82 -18.50 3.10
C SER A 67 4.72 -17.67 4.03
N PHE A 68 4.98 -16.40 3.71
CA PHE A 68 5.69 -15.49 4.59
C PHE A 68 4.95 -15.27 5.92
N LEU A 69 3.66 -14.92 5.87
CA LEU A 69 2.85 -14.66 7.07
C LEU A 69 2.70 -15.90 7.96
N GLN A 70 2.48 -17.08 7.36
CA GLN A 70 2.42 -18.35 8.08
C GLN A 70 3.75 -18.69 8.74
N ALA A 71 4.88 -18.41 8.08
CA ALA A 71 6.21 -18.59 8.67
C ALA A 71 6.47 -17.67 9.87
N GLN A 72 5.78 -16.52 9.95
CA GLN A 72 5.78 -15.64 11.12
C GLN A 72 4.77 -16.06 12.22
N GLY A 73 4.02 -17.14 12.02
CA GLY A 73 3.07 -17.67 12.99
C GLY A 73 1.70 -16.99 12.98
N HIS A 74 1.33 -16.29 11.90
CA HIS A 74 0.03 -15.64 11.79
C HIS A 74 -1.04 -16.57 11.20
N ASN A 75 -2.30 -16.31 11.55
CA ASN A 75 -3.45 -16.96 10.95
C ASN A 75 -3.77 -16.28 9.61
N VAL A 76 -3.83 -17.04 8.52
CA VAL A 76 -4.04 -16.50 7.18
C VAL A 76 -5.21 -17.21 6.52
N THR A 77 -6.21 -16.42 6.13
CA THR A 77 -7.30 -16.85 5.23
C THR A 77 -7.07 -16.23 3.87
N THR A 78 -7.26 -17.01 2.80
CA THR A 78 -7.25 -16.51 1.43
C THR A 78 -8.65 -16.48 0.87
N ALA A 79 -8.99 -15.45 0.11
CA ALA A 79 -10.28 -15.38 -0.59
C ALA A 79 -10.13 -14.76 -1.98
N ASN A 80 -10.96 -15.23 -2.90
CA ASN A 80 -11.07 -14.66 -4.24
C ASN A 80 -12.23 -13.65 -4.32
N SER A 81 -12.26 -12.89 -5.41
CA SER A 81 -13.18 -11.76 -5.57
C SER A 81 -14.65 -12.16 -5.67
N SER A 82 -14.98 -13.41 -5.96
CA SER A 82 -16.36 -13.91 -5.94
C SER A 82 -16.93 -14.05 -4.52
N GLU A 83 -16.06 -14.11 -3.50
CA GLU A 83 -16.43 -14.30 -2.09
C GLU A 83 -16.68 -12.98 -1.37
N PHE A 84 -16.25 -11.84 -1.94
CA PHE A 84 -16.37 -10.52 -1.33
C PHE A 84 -17.79 -10.19 -0.84
N PRO A 85 -18.88 -10.49 -1.59
CA PRO A 85 -20.22 -10.13 -1.14
C PRO A 85 -20.63 -10.82 0.17
N SER A 86 -20.28 -12.09 0.34
CA SER A 86 -20.68 -12.92 1.49
C SER A 86 -19.70 -12.89 2.66
N MET A 87 -18.47 -12.43 2.43
CA MET A 87 -17.43 -12.45 3.47
C MET A 87 -17.70 -11.44 4.59
N ASN A 88 -17.47 -11.85 5.84
CA ASN A 88 -17.44 -10.95 6.98
C ASN A 88 -16.01 -10.45 7.19
N PHE A 89 -15.80 -9.13 7.24
CA PHE A 89 -14.47 -8.55 7.45
C PHE A 89 -14.12 -8.32 8.91
N ASP A 90 -15.10 -8.41 9.81
CA ASP A 90 -14.90 -8.18 11.25
C ASP A 90 -14.07 -9.28 11.94
N ASP A 91 -13.85 -10.41 11.26
CA ASP A 91 -13.06 -11.54 11.75
C ASP A 91 -11.53 -11.35 11.57
N PHE A 92 -11.12 -10.29 10.87
CA PHE A 92 -9.73 -10.05 10.46
C PHE A 92 -9.17 -8.78 11.10
N ASP A 93 -7.89 -8.81 11.46
CA ASP A 93 -7.14 -7.62 11.91
C ASP A 93 -6.59 -6.83 10.71
N VAL A 94 -6.15 -7.57 9.68
CA VAL A 94 -5.49 -7.02 8.49
C VAL A 94 -6.09 -7.65 7.24
N ILE A 95 -6.47 -6.81 6.27
CA ILE A 95 -6.83 -7.23 4.92
C ILE A 95 -5.72 -6.80 3.97
N ILE A 96 -5.17 -7.75 3.21
CA ILE A 96 -4.18 -7.53 2.16
C ILE A 96 -4.85 -7.75 0.81
N VAL A 97 -4.71 -6.77 -0.08
CA VAL A 97 -5.00 -6.91 -1.51
C VAL A 97 -3.67 -7.08 -2.25
N GLU A 98 -3.46 -8.23 -2.88
CA GLU A 98 -2.23 -8.51 -3.64
C GLU A 98 -2.18 -7.74 -4.97
N SER A 99 -0.96 -7.59 -5.51
CA SER A 99 -0.71 -6.90 -6.79
C SER A 99 -1.27 -7.66 -7.99
N ASP A 100 -1.20 -7.06 -9.19
CA ASP A 100 -1.41 -7.75 -10.47
C ASP A 100 -2.64 -8.67 -10.50
N GLN A 101 -3.81 -8.10 -10.19
CA GLN A 101 -5.08 -8.81 -10.19
C GLN A 101 -5.88 -8.56 -11.47
N ASN A 102 -6.68 -9.53 -11.89
CA ASN A 102 -7.45 -9.44 -13.13
C ASN A 102 -8.64 -8.46 -13.07
N ALA A 103 -9.24 -8.17 -14.23
CA ALA A 103 -10.38 -7.25 -14.35
C ALA A 103 -11.59 -7.64 -13.46
N ALA A 104 -11.84 -8.94 -13.28
CA ALA A 104 -12.94 -9.41 -12.43
C ALA A 104 -12.69 -9.07 -10.96
N PHE A 105 -11.43 -9.12 -10.52
CA PHE A 105 -11.03 -8.70 -9.18
C PHE A 105 -11.32 -7.22 -8.95
N HIS A 106 -10.83 -6.35 -9.83
CA HIS A 106 -11.03 -4.91 -9.70
C HIS A 106 -12.52 -4.53 -9.76
N THR A 107 -13.30 -5.16 -10.64
CA THR A 107 -14.75 -4.96 -10.71
C THR A 107 -15.44 -5.32 -9.39
N ALA A 108 -15.11 -6.47 -8.81
CA ALA A 108 -15.67 -6.91 -7.53
C ALA A 108 -15.18 -6.05 -6.36
N PHE A 109 -13.93 -5.60 -6.37
CA PHE A 109 -13.37 -4.68 -5.38
C PHE A 109 -14.14 -3.36 -5.38
N SER A 110 -14.34 -2.73 -6.55
CA SER A 110 -15.14 -1.51 -6.68
C SER A 110 -16.61 -1.72 -6.29
N ALA A 111 -17.21 -2.84 -6.68
CA ALA A 111 -18.60 -3.15 -6.35
C ALA A 111 -18.82 -3.37 -4.84
N ASN A 112 -17.79 -3.78 -4.10
CA ASN A 112 -17.84 -4.03 -2.66
C ASN A 112 -17.03 -2.99 -1.86
N PHE A 113 -16.68 -1.86 -2.46
CA PHE A 113 -15.74 -0.88 -1.89
C PHE A 113 -16.17 -0.37 -0.50
N SER A 114 -17.48 -0.22 -0.28
CA SER A 114 -18.03 0.18 1.03
C SER A 114 -17.67 -0.78 2.17
N LYS A 115 -17.47 -2.08 1.90
CA LYS A 115 -17.03 -3.06 2.91
C LYS A 115 -15.60 -2.78 3.38
N PHE A 116 -14.70 -2.45 2.45
CA PHE A 116 -13.33 -2.06 2.76
C PHE A 116 -13.28 -0.74 3.52
N VAL A 117 -14.08 0.24 3.10
CA VAL A 117 -14.21 1.53 3.80
C VAL A 117 -14.68 1.31 5.25
N ASN A 118 -15.73 0.52 5.46
CA ASN A 118 -16.27 0.23 6.79
C ASN A 118 -15.26 -0.53 7.67
N PHE A 119 -14.58 -1.53 7.11
CA PHE A 119 -13.55 -2.29 7.80
C PHE A 119 -12.46 -1.36 8.37
N VAL A 120 -11.93 -0.45 7.54
CA VAL A 120 -10.91 0.50 7.99
C VAL A 120 -11.49 1.51 8.99
N GLN A 121 -12.69 2.03 8.75
CA GLN A 121 -13.34 2.96 9.70
C GLN A 121 -13.51 2.36 11.09
N ASN A 122 -13.78 1.06 11.17
CA ASN A 122 -13.98 0.32 12.41
C ASN A 122 -12.68 -0.10 13.12
N GLY A 123 -11.51 0.22 12.58
CA GLY A 123 -10.22 -0.09 13.20
C GLY A 123 -9.37 -1.11 12.45
N GLY A 124 -9.89 -1.68 11.37
CA GLY A 124 -9.18 -2.61 10.52
C GLY A 124 -8.00 -1.96 9.78
N ARG A 125 -7.03 -2.78 9.37
CA ARG A 125 -5.85 -2.33 8.64
C ARG A 125 -5.90 -2.84 7.21
N LEU A 126 -5.98 -1.94 6.26
CA LEU A 126 -6.03 -2.27 4.84
C LEU A 126 -4.66 -2.05 4.21
N GLN A 127 -4.05 -3.12 3.74
CA GLN A 127 -2.80 -3.11 2.98
C GLN A 127 -3.11 -3.39 1.50
N VAL A 128 -2.80 -2.45 0.62
CA VAL A 128 -3.07 -2.61 -0.83
C VAL A 128 -1.78 -2.55 -1.62
N HIS A 129 -1.44 -3.65 -2.28
CA HIS A 129 -0.39 -3.68 -3.29
C HIS A 129 -1.02 -3.28 -4.63
N ALA A 130 -1.02 -1.99 -4.92
CA ALA A 130 -1.67 -1.38 -6.07
C ALA A 130 -0.79 -1.34 -7.33
N ALA A 131 0.16 -2.28 -7.46
CA ALA A 131 0.96 -2.42 -8.67
C ALA A 131 0.14 -3.12 -9.77
N THR A 132 -0.51 -2.33 -10.63
CA THR A 132 -1.47 -2.82 -11.64
C THR A 132 -0.91 -2.83 -13.07
N TYR A 133 0.42 -2.90 -13.27
CA TYR A 133 1.06 -3.12 -14.58
C TYR A 133 1.68 -4.52 -14.72
N GLY A 134 1.03 -5.57 -14.20
CA GLY A 134 1.52 -6.94 -14.31
C GLY A 134 0.86 -7.76 -15.42
N TRP A 135 1.07 -9.08 -15.42
CA TRP A 135 0.62 -9.98 -16.50
C TRP A 135 -0.88 -10.26 -16.49
N ASN A 136 -1.52 -10.12 -15.33
CA ASN A 136 -2.95 -10.34 -15.16
C ASN A 136 -3.75 -9.03 -15.20
N SER A 137 -3.08 -7.91 -14.96
CA SER A 137 -3.73 -6.64 -14.67
C SER A 137 -4.36 -5.94 -15.87
N PRO A 138 -5.56 -5.34 -15.71
CA PRO A 138 -6.22 -4.55 -16.74
C PRO A 138 -5.68 -3.11 -16.89
N LEU A 139 -4.60 -2.74 -16.19
CA LEU A 139 -4.02 -1.39 -16.19
C LEU A 139 -5.00 -0.30 -15.74
N VAL A 140 -5.76 -0.58 -14.67
CA VAL A 140 -6.75 0.35 -14.12
C VAL A 140 -6.25 1.03 -12.84
N PRO A 141 -6.73 2.27 -12.56
CA PRO A 141 -6.61 2.88 -11.24
C PRO A 141 -7.17 2.00 -10.13
N VAL A 142 -6.58 2.12 -8.93
CA VAL A 142 -7.06 1.49 -7.70
C VAL A 142 -7.51 2.60 -6.76
N ASP A 143 -8.81 2.61 -6.46
CA ASP A 143 -9.38 3.53 -5.49
C ASP A 143 -9.23 3.01 -4.06
N LEU A 144 -8.97 3.90 -3.12
CA LEU A 144 -8.75 3.62 -1.70
C LEU A 144 -9.64 4.51 -0.81
N PRO A 145 -9.91 4.10 0.44
CA PRO A 145 -10.73 4.88 1.37
C PRO A 145 -10.31 6.35 1.45
N GLY A 146 -11.28 7.26 1.56
CA GLY A 146 -10.99 8.70 1.57
C GLY A 146 -10.75 9.33 0.20
N GLY A 147 -10.95 8.58 -0.89
CA GLY A 147 -10.90 9.09 -2.26
C GLY A 147 -9.51 9.10 -2.90
N VAL A 148 -8.51 8.52 -2.21
CA VAL A 148 -7.17 8.34 -2.77
C VAL A 148 -7.25 7.38 -3.96
N SER A 149 -6.51 7.65 -5.04
CA SER A 149 -6.51 6.81 -6.23
C SER A 149 -5.12 6.74 -6.86
N THR A 150 -4.86 5.72 -7.69
CA THR A 150 -3.60 5.57 -8.42
C THR A 150 -3.68 6.07 -9.86
N VAL A 151 -2.55 6.54 -10.37
CA VAL A 151 -2.31 6.71 -11.80
C VAL A 151 -1.30 5.67 -12.24
N VAL A 152 -1.61 4.95 -13.31
CA VAL A 152 -0.71 3.96 -13.89
C VAL A 152 0.47 4.67 -14.56
N HIS A 153 1.67 4.34 -14.12
CA HIS A 153 2.93 4.90 -14.60
C HIS A 153 4.05 3.96 -14.18
N ILE A 154 5.06 3.77 -15.03
CA ILE A 154 6.14 2.84 -14.72
C ILE A 154 7.41 3.61 -14.43
N GLU A 155 8.09 3.24 -13.35
CA GLU A 155 9.38 3.81 -13.02
C GLU A 155 10.34 2.74 -12.48
N ASP A 156 11.60 2.82 -12.92
CA ASP A 156 12.66 1.88 -12.55
C ASP A 156 13.32 2.19 -11.20
N TYR A 157 13.13 3.41 -10.70
CA TYR A 157 13.75 3.90 -9.49
C TYR A 157 12.75 4.56 -8.56
N ASN A 158 12.85 4.20 -7.30
CA ASN A 158 12.14 4.90 -6.24
C ASN A 158 13.13 5.41 -5.20
N ILE A 159 12.74 6.46 -4.52
CA ILE A 159 13.47 7.05 -3.40
C ILE A 159 12.66 6.89 -2.12
N VAL A 160 13.37 6.67 -1.02
CA VAL A 160 12.80 6.72 0.33
C VAL A 160 12.63 8.17 0.75
N ILE A 161 11.42 8.54 1.14
CA ILE A 161 11.06 9.89 1.60
C ILE A 161 11.02 9.95 3.13
N ASP A 162 10.37 8.97 3.77
CA ASP A 162 10.34 8.84 5.23
C ASP A 162 11.28 7.72 5.67
N ALA A 163 12.57 8.05 5.85
CA ALA A 163 13.60 7.11 6.27
C ALA A 163 13.40 6.54 7.68
N SER A 164 12.52 7.16 8.49
CA SER A 164 12.20 6.69 9.84
C SER A 164 11.10 5.63 9.83
N HIS A 165 10.34 5.50 8.75
CA HIS A 165 9.21 4.57 8.70
C HIS A 165 9.69 3.10 8.74
N PRO A 166 9.09 2.22 9.59
CA PRO A 166 9.53 0.83 9.71
C PRO A 166 9.53 0.05 8.40
N ILE A 167 8.59 0.35 7.49
CA ILE A 167 8.49 -0.27 6.15
C ILE A 167 9.80 -0.12 5.35
N VAL A 168 10.56 0.95 5.54
CA VAL A 168 11.81 1.19 4.77
C VAL A 168 13.08 0.80 5.53
N ALA A 169 12.95 0.08 6.64
CA ALA A 169 14.10 -0.42 7.39
C ALA A 169 15.00 -1.30 6.51
N GLY A 170 16.27 -0.90 6.37
CA GLY A 170 17.25 -1.61 5.54
C GLY A 170 17.10 -1.41 4.03
N VAL A 171 16.13 -0.60 3.58
CA VAL A 171 15.89 -0.34 2.15
C VAL A 171 16.91 0.70 1.64
N PRO A 172 17.59 0.45 0.50
CA PRO A 172 18.44 1.45 -0.11
C PRO A 172 17.63 2.61 -0.71
N SER A 173 18.24 3.79 -0.80
CA SER A 173 17.67 4.96 -1.47
C SER A 173 18.72 5.60 -2.40
N PRO A 174 18.45 5.74 -3.72
CA PRO A 174 17.31 5.12 -4.41
C PRO A 174 17.38 3.59 -4.33
N PHE A 175 16.24 2.93 -4.54
CA PHE A 175 16.19 1.50 -4.85
C PHE A 175 15.77 1.28 -6.30
N TYR A 176 16.40 0.29 -6.93
CA TYR A 176 16.15 -0.10 -8.31
C TYR A 176 15.29 -1.36 -8.41
N GLY A 177 14.47 -1.40 -9.45
CA GLY A 177 13.87 -2.59 -10.04
C GLY A 177 13.51 -2.26 -11.48
N ASN A 178 13.71 -3.17 -12.42
CA ASN A 178 13.19 -2.98 -13.78
C ASN A 178 11.66 -2.92 -13.70
N TYR A 179 11.10 -1.71 -13.63
CA TYR A 179 9.75 -1.40 -13.16
C TYR A 179 9.55 -1.54 -11.64
N ALA A 180 10.37 -0.83 -10.85
CA ALA A 180 10.28 -0.75 -9.39
C ALA A 180 8.89 -0.35 -8.87
N SER A 181 8.20 0.55 -9.58
CA SER A 181 6.80 0.90 -9.32
C SER A 181 5.96 0.96 -10.59
N HIS A 182 4.68 0.58 -10.46
CA HIS A 182 3.67 0.50 -11.52
C HIS A 182 2.60 1.60 -11.42
N GLY A 183 2.87 2.65 -10.65
CA GLY A 183 2.06 3.86 -10.64
C GLY A 183 2.48 4.82 -9.55
N TYR A 184 1.66 5.84 -9.34
CA TYR A 184 1.77 6.74 -8.19
C TYR A 184 0.40 7.13 -7.65
N PHE A 185 0.35 7.58 -6.39
CA PHE A 185 -0.86 8.00 -5.73
C PHE A 185 -1.21 9.47 -5.98
N THR A 186 -2.50 9.75 -6.11
CA THR A 186 -3.09 11.08 -6.26
C THR A 186 -4.28 11.24 -5.32
N ASN A 187 -4.77 12.48 -5.20
CA ASN A 187 -5.89 12.82 -4.31
C ASN A 187 -5.67 12.33 -2.86
N LEU A 188 -4.46 12.53 -2.33
CA LEU A 188 -4.05 12.02 -1.04
C LEU A 188 -4.99 12.49 0.08
N TYR A 189 -5.31 11.59 1.00
CA TYR A 189 -6.12 11.90 2.16
C TYR A 189 -5.37 12.86 3.10
N PRO A 190 -6.04 13.81 3.78
CA PRO A 190 -5.36 14.71 4.71
C PRO A 190 -4.55 13.94 5.77
N GLY A 191 -3.29 14.35 5.98
CA GLY A 191 -2.39 13.68 6.92
C GLY A 191 -1.69 12.42 6.38
N THR A 192 -1.80 12.14 5.08
CA THR A 192 -1.06 11.04 4.44
C THR A 192 0.45 11.21 4.60
N LEU A 193 1.09 10.17 5.12
CA LEU A 193 2.54 9.98 5.10
C LEU A 193 2.95 9.46 3.73
N ILE A 194 3.93 10.12 3.12
CA ILE A 194 4.58 9.65 1.89
C ILE A 194 5.86 8.93 2.31
N ILE A 195 5.91 7.63 2.09
CA ILE A 195 7.01 6.76 2.55
C ILE A 195 8.05 6.62 1.45
N THR A 196 7.62 6.38 0.22
CA THR A 196 8.48 6.36 -0.97
C THR A 196 7.87 7.17 -2.10
N ALA A 197 8.71 7.60 -3.04
CA ALA A 197 8.30 8.29 -4.24
C ALA A 197 9.09 7.79 -5.46
N GLU A 198 8.55 8.04 -6.65
CA GLU A 198 9.28 8.04 -7.91
C GLU A 198 10.49 8.96 -7.82
N GLN A 199 11.67 8.49 -8.24
CA GLN A 199 12.89 9.30 -8.25
C GLN A 199 12.78 10.48 -9.25
N SER A 200 12.23 10.22 -10.43
CA SER A 200 12.22 11.13 -11.56
C SER A 200 11.18 12.24 -11.40
N SER A 201 9.99 11.89 -10.92
CA SER A 201 8.83 12.78 -10.85
C SER A 201 8.54 13.29 -9.43
N GLY A 202 9.10 12.63 -8.40
CA GLY A 202 8.79 12.88 -7.00
C GLY A 202 7.38 12.46 -6.59
N LYS A 203 6.66 11.69 -7.41
CA LYS A 203 5.27 11.28 -7.12
C LYS A 203 5.22 10.13 -6.11
N PRO A 204 4.24 10.10 -5.18
CA PRO A 204 4.22 9.10 -4.11
C PRO A 204 3.97 7.69 -4.63
N THR A 205 4.78 6.72 -4.19
CA THR A 205 4.64 5.30 -4.58
C THR A 205 4.38 4.37 -3.41
N THR A 206 4.62 4.82 -2.18
CA THR A 206 4.13 4.13 -0.97
C THR A 206 3.61 5.18 -0.01
N ILE A 207 2.40 4.99 0.47
CA ILE A 207 1.70 5.93 1.35
C ILE A 207 1.07 5.20 2.54
N GLN A 208 0.85 5.95 3.61
CA GLN A 208 0.04 5.51 4.74
C GLN A 208 -0.81 6.65 5.28
N TYR A 209 -2.04 6.37 5.69
CA TYR A 209 -2.89 7.32 6.40
C TYR A 209 -3.89 6.62 7.32
N THR A 210 -4.28 7.33 8.37
CA THR A 210 -5.39 6.94 9.25
C THR A 210 -6.71 7.29 8.58
N PHE A 211 -7.68 6.38 8.62
CA PHE A 211 -9.03 6.61 8.10
C PHE A 211 -10.05 6.03 9.08
N GLY A 212 -10.82 6.90 9.76
CA GLY A 212 -11.60 6.49 10.92
C GLY A 212 -10.68 6.00 12.05
N ASN A 213 -10.94 4.80 12.59
CA ASN A 213 -10.13 4.21 13.66
C ASN A 213 -9.02 3.29 13.12
N GLY A 214 -8.97 3.03 11.82
CA GLY A 214 -8.02 2.11 11.19
C GLY A 214 -6.97 2.82 10.34
N THR A 215 -6.20 2.02 9.60
CA THR A 215 -5.09 2.51 8.78
C THR A 215 -5.15 1.92 7.38
N VAL A 216 -4.86 2.75 6.38
CA VAL A 216 -4.59 2.31 5.01
C VAL A 216 -3.11 2.46 4.74
N THR A 217 -2.45 1.38 4.36
CA THR A 217 -1.10 1.39 3.78
C THR A 217 -1.18 0.89 2.36
N ALA A 218 -0.68 1.65 1.40
CA ALA A 218 -0.75 1.26 0.00
C ALA A 218 0.57 1.54 -0.71
N THR A 219 0.91 0.67 -1.65
CA THR A 219 2.11 0.82 -2.47
C THR A 219 1.78 0.56 -3.94
N THR A 220 2.46 1.24 -4.84
CA THR A 220 2.51 0.90 -6.27
C THR A 220 3.82 0.20 -6.63
N CYS A 221 4.72 -0.01 -5.66
CA CYS A 221 5.94 -0.79 -5.82
C CYS A 221 5.60 -2.26 -6.06
N THR A 222 6.43 -2.96 -6.84
CA THR A 222 6.22 -4.36 -7.23
C THR A 222 6.64 -5.33 -6.12
N TYR A 223 5.97 -5.28 -4.96
CA TYR A 223 6.34 -6.00 -3.74
C TYR A 223 6.61 -7.50 -3.91
N GLU A 224 5.67 -8.26 -4.49
CA GLU A 224 5.79 -9.72 -4.64
C GLU A 224 6.92 -10.10 -5.61
N TRP A 225 7.09 -9.33 -6.69
CA TRP A 225 8.19 -9.47 -7.64
C TRP A 225 9.54 -9.11 -7.00
N GLY A 226 9.60 -7.95 -6.35
CA GLY A 226 10.79 -7.46 -5.70
C GLY A 226 11.27 -8.38 -4.59
N TYR A 227 10.37 -9.13 -3.94
CA TYR A 227 10.75 -10.15 -2.96
C TYR A 227 11.53 -11.31 -3.59
N VAL A 228 11.06 -11.87 -4.71
CA VAL A 228 11.75 -13.02 -5.34
C VAL A 228 13.01 -12.61 -6.10
N GLU A 229 13.09 -11.35 -6.52
CA GLU A 229 14.24 -10.79 -7.24
C GLU A 229 15.25 -10.05 -6.34
N ASP A 230 15.11 -10.16 -5.00
CA ASP A 230 15.98 -9.52 -4.01
C ASP A 230 16.12 -7.98 -4.19
N GLN A 231 15.04 -7.32 -4.57
CA GLN A 231 14.99 -5.87 -4.78
C GLN A 231 14.57 -5.11 -3.51
N GLY A 232 14.77 -3.78 -3.49
CA GLY A 232 14.37 -2.92 -2.36
C GLY A 232 12.87 -3.00 -2.03
N ALA A 233 12.02 -3.18 -3.05
CA ALA A 233 10.59 -3.42 -2.87
C ALA A 233 10.29 -4.73 -2.12
N GLY A 234 11.15 -5.74 -2.24
CA GLY A 234 11.05 -7.01 -1.50
C GLY A 234 11.33 -6.86 -0.01
N ILE A 235 12.29 -6.03 0.36
CA ILE A 235 12.56 -5.67 1.76
C ILE A 235 11.35 -4.91 2.33
N MET A 236 10.80 -3.95 1.57
CA MET A 236 9.58 -3.24 1.97
C MET A 236 8.39 -4.17 2.14
N PHE A 237 8.24 -5.17 1.28
CA PHE A 237 7.19 -6.19 1.38
C PHE A 237 7.27 -6.94 2.71
N GLN A 238 8.44 -7.47 3.07
CA GLN A 238 8.65 -8.17 4.34
C GLN A 238 8.34 -7.26 5.54
N ASN A 239 8.90 -6.05 5.54
CA ASN A 239 8.71 -5.09 6.61
C ASN A 239 7.25 -4.69 6.77
N ASN A 240 6.53 -4.46 5.66
CA ASN A 240 5.13 -4.04 5.70
C ASN A 240 4.21 -5.16 6.21
N LEU A 241 4.45 -6.42 5.81
CA LEU A 241 3.66 -7.55 6.32
C LEU A 241 3.79 -7.70 7.84
N GLN A 242 5.00 -7.56 8.37
CA GLN A 242 5.25 -7.61 9.82
C GLN A 242 4.63 -6.40 10.53
N TYR A 243 4.93 -5.21 10.03
CA TYR A 243 4.46 -3.94 10.58
C TYR A 243 2.93 -3.82 10.58
N SER A 244 2.23 -4.39 9.60
CA SER A 244 0.76 -4.37 9.53
C SER A 244 0.11 -5.05 10.74
N CYS A 245 0.73 -6.04 11.38
CA CYS A 245 0.24 -6.64 12.63
C CYS A 245 0.65 -5.83 13.86
N ASP A 246 1.85 -5.24 13.84
CA ASP A 246 2.45 -4.54 14.99
C ASP A 246 2.08 -3.06 15.08
N TYR A 247 1.42 -2.49 14.07
CA TYR A 247 1.01 -1.08 14.08
C TYR A 247 0.21 -0.77 15.36
N PRO A 248 0.68 0.17 16.20
CA PRO A 248 -0.03 0.50 17.42
C PRO A 248 -1.39 1.05 17.04
N THR A 249 -2.46 0.39 17.51
CA THR A 249 -3.80 0.97 17.45
C THR A 249 -3.72 2.31 18.14
N ILE A 250 -3.85 3.39 17.39
CA ILE A 250 -4.01 4.72 17.98
C ILE A 250 -5.38 4.63 18.66
N ASN A 251 -5.39 4.36 19.97
CA ASN A 251 -6.60 4.58 20.73
C ASN A 251 -7.00 6.03 20.44
N PRO A 252 -8.26 6.30 20.00
CA PRO A 252 -8.70 7.68 19.91
C PRO A 252 -8.34 8.35 21.23
N PRO A 253 -7.75 9.57 21.23
CA PRO A 253 -7.33 10.20 22.46
C PRO A 253 -8.50 10.10 23.43
N THR A 254 -8.29 9.41 24.56
CA THR A 254 -9.29 9.33 25.62
C THR A 254 -9.80 10.74 25.78
N PRO A 255 -11.12 11.01 25.66
CA PRO A 255 -11.65 12.35 25.83
C PRO A 255 -11.02 12.88 27.10
N VAL A 256 -10.19 13.92 26.98
CA VAL A 256 -9.53 14.48 28.16
C VAL A 256 -10.69 14.79 29.10
N PRO A 257 -10.78 14.14 30.28
CA PRO A 257 -11.88 14.41 31.17
C PRO A 257 -11.90 15.92 31.34
N LEU A 258 -13.03 16.56 31.06
CA LEU A 258 -13.19 17.97 31.38
C LEU A 258 -13.01 18.05 32.89
N SER A 259 -11.78 18.32 33.31
CA SER A 259 -11.45 18.60 34.70
C SER A 259 -12.42 19.68 35.16
N HIS A 260 -13.00 19.54 36.35
CA HIS A 260 -14.11 20.39 36.80
C HIS A 260 -13.82 21.89 36.63
N TRP A 261 -12.54 22.31 36.67
CA TRP A 261 -12.13 23.69 36.39
C TRP A 261 -12.44 24.17 34.96
N ALA A 262 -12.33 23.33 33.92
CA ALA A 262 -12.65 23.70 32.54
C ALA A 262 -14.16 23.95 32.35
N LEU A 263 -14.99 23.20 33.09
CA LEU A 263 -16.43 23.44 33.16
C LEU A 263 -16.74 24.76 33.88
N TYR A 264 -16.04 25.05 34.99
CA TYR A 264 -16.21 26.30 35.74
C TYR A 264 -15.74 27.53 34.95
N VAL A 265 -14.66 27.43 34.18
CA VAL A 265 -14.20 28.53 33.29
C VAL A 265 -15.19 28.75 32.15
N GLY A 266 -15.72 27.69 31.54
CA GLY A 266 -16.77 27.78 30.52
C GLY A 266 -18.05 28.45 31.04
N ILE A 267 -18.52 28.05 32.22
CA ILE A 267 -19.68 28.64 32.89
C ILE A 267 -19.42 30.10 33.29
N ALA A 268 -18.24 30.42 33.83
CA ALA A 268 -17.86 31.78 34.20
C ALA A 268 -17.79 32.72 32.98
N LEU A 269 -17.26 32.24 31.85
CA LEU A 269 -17.25 32.99 30.59
C LEU A 269 -18.67 33.20 30.07
N MET A 270 -19.53 32.18 30.06
CA MET A 270 -20.93 32.33 29.64
C MET A 270 -21.70 33.32 30.52
N LEU A 271 -21.52 33.28 31.84
CA LEU A 271 -22.16 34.23 32.77
C LEU A 271 -21.62 35.66 32.59
N SER A 272 -20.33 35.83 32.26
CA SER A 272 -19.76 37.15 31.98
C SER A 272 -20.34 37.81 30.72
N PHE A 273 -20.65 37.03 29.68
CA PHE A 273 -21.34 37.54 28.49
C PHE A 273 -22.80 37.92 28.77
N VAL A 274 -23.48 37.22 29.67
CA VAL A 274 -24.84 37.59 30.12
C VAL A 274 -24.82 38.92 30.88
N VAL A 275 -23.86 39.13 31.80
CA VAL A 275 -23.74 40.39 32.58
C VAL A 275 -23.35 41.58 31.69
N ILE A 276 -22.50 41.38 30.68
CA ILE A 276 -22.12 42.44 29.73
C ILE A 276 -23.30 42.85 28.84
N ARG A 277 -24.20 41.93 28.49
CA ARG A 277 -25.40 42.25 27.69
C ARG A 277 -26.43 43.07 28.45
N PHE A 278 -26.55 42.91 29.77
CA PHE A 278 -27.47 43.71 30.60
C PHE A 278 -26.96 45.12 30.93
N ARG A 279 -25.65 45.39 30.86
CA ARG A 279 -25.08 46.73 31.08
C ARG A 279 -25.16 47.69 29.89
N ARG A 280 -25.67 47.24 28.73
CA ARG A 280 -25.86 48.10 27.53
C ARG A 280 -27.31 48.50 27.26
N ILE A 281 -28.25 48.19 28.17
CA ILE A 281 -29.70 48.46 28.01
C ILE A 281 -30.24 49.46 29.07
N PHE A 282 -29.37 50.11 29.86
CA PHE A 282 -29.74 51.25 30.70
C PHE A 282 -28.79 52.40 30.48
#